data_AF-A0A1X7R3U1-F1
#
_entry.id   AF-A0A1X7R3U1-F1
#
_cell.length_a   1.000
_cell.length_b   1.000
_cell.length_c   1.000
_cell.angle_alpha   90.00
_cell.angle_beta   90.00
_cell.angle_gamma   90.00
#
_symmetry.space_group_name_H-M   'P 1'
#
loop_
_entity.id
_entity.type
_entity.pdbx_description
1 polymer ?
#
loop_
_entity_poly.entity_id
_entity_poly.type
_entity_poly.pdbx_seq_one_letter_code
_entity_poly.pdbx_strand_id
1 'polypeptide(L)'
;MNFQVLYKQNWGLARTYARRAASHSAQTKETLLPPLMLYRRILRAHRVLPEVQRSIGDKYVKNEFKLHKDVDNPLHIVGFLTSWQDYLHMISNGKWQEGTLSKSALEKMSPEQVGQLYELMKETERVLSGKPEDGKDKN
;
A
#
# COMPACT_ATOMS: atom_id res chain seq x y z
N MET A 1 24.03 -11.35 -29.23
CA MET A 1 22.72 -11.52 -29.91
C MET A 1 21.73 -10.57 -29.25
N ASN A 2 21.06 -9.77 -30.08
CA ASN A 2 20.41 -8.49 -29.75
C ASN A 2 19.11 -8.61 -28.95
N PHE A 3 19.01 -7.79 -27.90
CA PHE A 3 17.75 -7.38 -27.27
C PHE A 3 17.18 -6.21 -28.06
N GLN A 4 16.06 -6.42 -28.75
CA GLN A 4 15.02 -5.46 -29.14
C GLN A 4 14.15 -6.18 -30.18
N VAL A 5 12.83 -6.26 -29.96
CA VAL A 5 11.75 -6.19 -30.96
C VAL A 5 10.45 -6.66 -30.31
N LEU A 6 9.39 -5.88 -30.55
CA LEU A 6 7.96 -6.03 -30.18
C LEU A 6 7.52 -5.38 -28.86
N TYR A 7 7.14 -4.11 -28.95
CA TYR A 7 5.71 -3.74 -28.83
C TYR A 7 5.50 -2.32 -29.38
N LYS A 8 4.81 -2.22 -30.53
CA LYS A 8 4.26 -0.98 -31.08
C LYS A 8 2.73 -1.04 -31.00
N GLN A 9 2.19 -0.01 -30.33
CA GLN A 9 1.01 0.80 -30.70
C GLN A 9 -0.42 0.20 -30.74
N ASN A 10 -1.32 1.12 -30.34
CA ASN A 10 -2.79 1.14 -30.40
C ASN A 10 -3.57 0.29 -29.39
N TRP A 11 -4.33 0.96 -28.51
CA TRP A 11 -5.77 1.19 -28.73
C TRP A 11 -6.27 2.32 -27.83
N GLY A 12 -6.71 3.41 -28.47
CA GLY A 12 -7.58 4.42 -27.87
C GLY A 12 -9.05 4.09 -28.14
N LEU A 13 -9.93 4.82 -27.46
CA LEU A 13 -11.41 4.86 -27.55
C LEU A 13 -12.16 4.02 -26.50
N ALA A 14 -12.35 4.62 -25.33
CA ALA A 14 -13.65 4.61 -24.65
C ALA A 14 -13.77 5.87 -23.78
N ARG A 15 -14.31 6.94 -24.37
CA ARG A 15 -14.71 8.17 -23.66
C ARG A 15 -16.16 8.00 -23.20
N THR A 16 -16.47 8.66 -22.08
CA THR A 16 -17.80 9.00 -21.49
C THR A 16 -18.56 7.81 -20.87
N TYR A 17 -19.04 7.85 -19.62
CA TYR A 17 -20.08 8.75 -19.08
C TYR A 17 -20.00 9.06 -17.56
N ALA A 18 -20.50 10.26 -17.19
CA ALA A 18 -21.16 10.72 -15.95
C ALA A 18 -20.51 10.45 -14.55
N ARG A 19 -19.95 11.45 -13.85
CA ARG A 19 -20.59 12.41 -12.87
C ARG A 19 -21.56 11.70 -11.88
N ARG A 20 -21.39 11.74 -10.55
CA ARG A 20 -21.38 12.96 -9.69
C ARG A 20 -20.88 12.70 -8.24
N ALA A 21 -19.97 13.58 -7.82
CA ALA A 21 -19.70 14.22 -6.50
C ALA A 21 -19.56 13.44 -5.17
N ALA A 22 -18.34 13.48 -4.61
CA ALA A 22 -18.08 14.05 -3.27
C ALA A 22 -16.64 14.58 -3.23
N SER A 23 -16.47 15.80 -2.73
CA SER A 23 -15.25 16.61 -2.71
C SER A 23 -14.26 16.18 -1.63
N HIS A 24 -13.02 15.83 -2.00
CA HIS A 24 -11.79 16.02 -1.19
C HIS A 24 -10.56 16.07 -2.12
N SER A 25 -9.90 17.23 -2.14
CA SER A 25 -8.69 17.57 -2.90
C SER A 25 -8.82 17.52 -4.43
N ALA A 26 -8.22 18.50 -5.11
CA ALA A 26 -8.11 18.50 -6.56
C ALA A 26 -7.21 17.33 -6.99
N GLN A 27 -7.80 16.15 -7.19
CA GLN A 27 -7.12 15.02 -7.81
C GLN A 27 -6.79 15.44 -9.24
N THR A 28 -5.55 15.88 -9.47
CA THR A 28 -4.95 15.78 -10.78
C THR A 28 -5.26 14.36 -11.27
N LYS A 29 -5.82 14.22 -12.47
CA LYS A 29 -5.98 12.91 -13.12
C LYS A 29 -4.59 12.38 -13.45
N GLU A 30 -3.82 12.00 -12.43
CA GLU A 30 -2.57 11.31 -12.63
C GLU A 30 -2.92 10.00 -13.33
N THR A 31 -2.37 9.86 -14.53
CA THR A 31 -2.50 8.63 -15.29
C THR A 31 -1.82 7.53 -14.48
N LEU A 32 -2.50 6.38 -14.34
CA LEU A 32 -1.96 5.25 -13.60
C LEU A 32 -0.60 4.86 -14.16
N LEU A 33 0.38 4.67 -13.26
CA LEU A 33 1.70 4.25 -13.65
C LEU A 33 1.69 2.79 -14.14
N PRO A 34 2.46 2.46 -15.20
CA PRO A 34 2.62 1.06 -15.61
C PRO A 34 3.21 0.21 -14.46
N PRO A 35 2.83 -1.08 -14.33
CA PRO A 35 3.19 -1.91 -13.17
C PRO A 35 4.69 -1.94 -12.84
N LEU A 36 5.55 -2.15 -13.84
CA LEU A 36 7.01 -2.20 -13.64
C LEU A 36 7.60 -0.84 -13.24
N MET A 37 7.01 0.26 -13.71
CA MET A 37 7.44 1.60 -13.32
C MET A 37 7.04 1.89 -11.87
N LEU A 38 5.80 1.55 -11.50
CA LEU A 38 5.28 1.70 -10.15
C LEU A 38 6.11 0.89 -9.14
N TYR A 39 6.32 -0.38 -9.41
CA TYR A 39 7.16 -1.28 -8.61
C TYR A 39 8.56 -0.68 -8.34
N ARG A 40 9.25 -0.22 -9.39
CA ARG A 40 10.59 0.38 -9.25
C ARG A 40 10.57 1.69 -8.46
N ARG A 41 9.53 2.51 -8.62
CA ARG A 41 9.41 3.77 -7.88
C ARG A 41 9.16 3.52 -6.39
N ILE A 42 8.32 2.55 -6.04
CA ILE A 42 8.08 2.15 -4.64
C ILE A 42 9.38 1.70 -3.97
N LEU A 43 10.12 0.77 -4.58
CA LEU A 43 11.40 0.29 -4.01
C LEU A 43 12.47 1.40 -3.91
N ARG A 44 12.40 2.44 -4.74
CA ARG A 44 13.28 3.61 -4.57
C ARG A 44 12.85 4.47 -3.40
N ALA A 45 11.55 4.71 -3.26
CA ALA A 45 11.00 5.47 -2.13
C ALA A 45 11.26 4.76 -0.79
N HIS A 46 11.31 3.43 -0.75
CA HIS A 46 11.69 2.68 0.45
C HIS A 46 13.11 2.95 0.96
N ARG A 47 14.02 3.46 0.11
CA ARG A 47 15.41 3.71 0.51
C ARG A 47 15.56 4.79 1.59
N VAL A 48 14.55 5.64 1.75
CA VAL A 48 14.54 6.69 2.78
C VAL A 48 13.82 6.24 4.06
N LEU A 49 13.27 5.02 4.09
CA LEU A 49 12.65 4.46 5.29
C LEU A 49 13.72 3.93 6.25
N PRO A 50 13.44 3.88 7.56
CA PRO A 50 14.33 3.21 8.50
C PRO A 50 14.46 1.72 8.16
N GLU A 51 15.60 1.13 8.53
CA GLU A 51 16.05 -0.17 8.01
C GLU A 51 15.02 -1.31 8.18
N VAL A 52 14.38 -1.38 9.35
CA VAL A 52 13.37 -2.41 9.66
C VAL A 52 12.15 -2.26 8.75
N GLN A 53 11.61 -1.04 8.64
CA GLN A 53 10.45 -0.72 7.80
C GLN A 53 10.76 -0.97 6.32
N ARG A 54 11.96 -0.60 5.87
CA ARG A 54 12.43 -0.88 4.51
C ARG A 54 12.49 -2.38 4.24
N SER A 55 13.11 -3.17 5.12
CA SER A 55 13.29 -4.60 4.95
C SER A 55 11.94 -5.35 4.85
N ILE A 56 11.00 -5.00 5.73
CA ILE A 56 9.64 -5.58 5.71
C ILE A 56 8.88 -5.13 4.47
N GLY A 57 8.89 -3.82 4.17
CA GLY A 57 8.20 -3.24 3.02
C GLY A 57 8.71 -3.79 1.68
N ASP A 58 10.02 -3.90 1.48
CA ASP A 58 10.62 -4.44 0.25
C ASP A 58 10.18 -5.89 -0.01
N LYS A 59 10.13 -6.72 1.05
CA LYS A 59 9.67 -8.11 0.95
C LYS A 59 8.19 -8.17 0.56
N TYR A 60 7.37 -7.35 1.22
CA TYR A 60 5.94 -7.30 0.95
C TYR A 60 5.63 -6.86 -0.49
N VAL A 61 6.19 -5.73 -0.94
CA VAL A 61 6.01 -5.21 -2.31
C VAL A 61 6.42 -6.25 -3.36
N LYS A 62 7.57 -6.91 -3.18
CA LYS A 62 8.06 -7.94 -4.10
C LYS A 62 7.08 -9.12 -4.20
N ASN A 63 6.55 -9.57 -3.08
CA ASN A 63 5.61 -10.68 -3.03
C ASN A 63 4.29 -10.30 -3.69
N GLU A 64 3.72 -9.14 -3.36
CA GLU A 64 2.44 -8.70 -3.89
C GLU A 64 2.48 -8.51 -5.41
N PHE A 65 3.51 -7.83 -5.95
CA PHE A 65 3.66 -7.68 -7.39
C PHE A 65 3.91 -9.01 -8.11
N LYS A 66 4.56 -9.98 -7.43
CA LYS A 66 4.74 -11.33 -7.98
C LYS A 66 3.42 -12.10 -8.01
N LEU A 67 2.61 -12.00 -6.96
CA LEU A 67 1.30 -12.66 -6.86
C LEU A 67 0.30 -12.09 -7.89
N HIS A 68 0.42 -10.80 -8.21
CA HIS A 68 -0.49 -10.11 -9.13
C HIS A 68 0.02 -10.02 -10.58
N LYS A 69 1.10 -10.71 -10.92
CA LYS A 69 1.73 -10.60 -12.25
C LYS A 69 0.87 -11.19 -13.39
N ASP A 70 0.01 -12.16 -13.07
CA ASP A 70 -0.81 -12.92 -14.04
C ASP A 70 -2.31 -12.56 -13.90
N VAL A 71 -2.65 -11.42 -13.30
CA VAL A 71 -4.04 -10.96 -13.16
C VAL A 71 -4.49 -10.33 -14.48
N ASP A 72 -5.55 -10.88 -15.07
CA ASP A 72 -6.07 -10.41 -16.37
C ASP A 72 -7.31 -9.51 -16.25
N ASN A 73 -8.01 -9.55 -15.11
CA ASN A 73 -9.23 -8.75 -14.92
C ASN A 73 -8.87 -7.24 -14.88
N PRO A 74 -9.33 -6.42 -15.84
CA PRO A 74 -8.95 -5.00 -15.91
C PRO A 74 -9.34 -4.20 -14.67
N LEU A 75 -10.46 -4.52 -14.02
CA LEU A 75 -10.89 -3.84 -12.80
C LEU A 75 -9.95 -4.15 -11.63
N HIS A 76 -9.49 -5.39 -11.51
CA HIS A 76 -8.54 -5.78 -10.48
C HIS A 76 -7.17 -5.14 -10.72
N ILE A 77 -6.71 -5.08 -11.97
CA ILE A 77 -5.46 -4.41 -12.34
C ILE A 77 -5.54 -2.92 -11.99
N VAL A 78 -6.63 -2.24 -12.38
CA VAL A 78 -6.83 -0.81 -12.08
C VAL A 78 -6.89 -0.58 -10.57
N GLY A 79 -7.64 -1.40 -9.82
CA GLY A 79 -7.71 -1.31 -8.37
C GLY A 79 -6.32 -1.47 -7.72
N PHE A 80 -5.58 -2.51 -8.11
CA PHE A 80 -4.22 -2.76 -7.65
C PHE A 80 -3.30 -1.57 -7.91
N LEU A 81 -3.23 -1.09 -9.16
CA LEU A 81 -2.35 0.03 -9.52
C LEU A 81 -2.74 1.32 -8.79
N THR A 82 -4.03 1.58 -8.62
CA THR A 82 -4.51 2.77 -7.88
C THR A 82 -4.03 2.71 -6.43
N SER A 83 -4.27 1.60 -5.73
CA SER A 83 -3.86 1.44 -4.33
C SER A 83 -2.35 1.55 -4.13
N TRP A 84 -1.56 0.95 -5.03
CA TRP A 84 -0.09 1.04 -4.95
C TRP A 84 0.46 2.42 -5.33
N GLN A 85 -0.24 3.16 -6.18
CA GLN A 85 0.11 4.55 -6.48
C GLN A 85 -0.22 5.46 -5.30
N ASP A 86 -1.37 5.29 -4.64
CA ASP A 86 -1.70 5.99 -3.39
C ASP A 86 -0.67 5.71 -2.30
N TYR A 87 -0.25 4.44 -2.15
CA TYR A 87 0.84 4.06 -1.26
C TYR A 87 2.14 4.79 -1.61
N LEU A 88 2.52 4.82 -2.90
CA LEU A 88 3.71 5.55 -3.37
C LEU A 88 3.64 7.04 -3.02
N HIS A 89 2.48 7.69 -3.18
CA HIS A 89 2.29 9.08 -2.80
C HIS A 89 2.43 9.30 -1.29
N MET A 90 1.87 8.40 -0.48
CA MET A 90 1.98 8.45 0.99
C MET A 90 3.44 8.36 1.45
N ILE A 91 4.19 7.38 0.96
CA ILE A 91 5.60 7.19 1.37
C ILE A 91 6.51 8.31 0.84
N SER A 92 6.28 8.78 -0.39
CA SER A 92 7.13 9.81 -1.01
C SER A 92 6.96 11.18 -0.36
N ASN A 93 5.78 11.47 0.19
CA ASN A 93 5.50 12.73 0.88
C ASN A 93 5.87 12.71 2.37
N GLY A 94 6.50 11.64 2.87
CA GLY A 94 6.84 11.50 4.31
C GLY A 94 5.62 11.25 5.22
N LYS A 95 4.40 11.22 4.67
CA LYS A 95 3.14 11.04 5.42
C LYS A 95 2.94 9.64 5.99
N TRP A 96 3.88 8.72 5.77
CA TRP A 96 3.81 7.35 6.28
C TRP A 96 3.85 7.28 7.81
N GLN A 97 4.40 8.31 8.48
CA GLN A 97 4.44 8.40 9.95
C GLN A 97 3.12 8.88 10.57
N GLU A 98 2.27 9.53 9.76
CA GLU A 98 1.01 10.15 10.19
C GLU A 98 -0.20 9.25 9.89
N GLY A 99 0.05 8.00 9.47
CA GLY A 99 -1.00 7.03 9.16
C GLY A 99 -1.87 6.76 10.38
N THR A 100 -3.14 7.17 10.31
CA THR A 100 -4.14 6.85 11.33
C THR A 100 -5.17 5.88 10.77
N LEU A 101 -5.70 5.01 11.64
CA LEU A 101 -6.83 4.16 11.27
C LEU A 101 -8.11 5.01 11.28
N SER A 102 -8.80 5.07 10.15
CA SER A 102 -10.08 5.77 10.10
C SER A 102 -11.13 5.01 10.93
N LYS A 103 -12.07 5.76 11.52
CA LYS A 103 -13.21 5.18 12.23
C LYS A 103 -13.98 4.19 11.35
N SER A 104 -14.16 4.53 10.07
CA SER A 104 -14.82 3.69 9.08
C SER A 104 -14.07 2.39 8.74
N ALA A 105 -12.74 2.37 8.87
CA ALA A 105 -11.96 1.15 8.68
C ALA A 105 -12.11 0.24 9.90
N LEU A 106 -12.09 0.81 11.11
CA LEU A 106 -12.28 0.08 12.36
C LEU A 106 -13.69 -0.54 12.43
N GLU A 107 -14.74 0.18 12.01
CA GLU A 107 -16.12 -0.32 11.98
C GLU A 107 -16.34 -1.51 11.02
N LYS A 108 -15.46 -1.68 10.03
CA LYS A 108 -15.52 -2.79 9.07
C LYS A 108 -14.72 -4.03 9.51
N MET A 109 -13.96 -3.94 10.60
CA MET A 109 -13.18 -5.05 11.13
C MET A 109 -14.07 -5.99 11.95
N SER A 110 -13.74 -7.28 11.95
CA SER A 110 -14.39 -8.24 12.84
C SER A 110 -13.99 -7.96 14.30
N PRO A 111 -14.80 -8.39 15.28
CA PRO A 111 -14.44 -8.26 16.70
C PRO A 111 -13.05 -8.86 17.03
N GLU A 112 -12.70 -9.96 16.39
CA GLU A 112 -11.40 -10.63 16.54
C GLU A 112 -10.27 -9.78 15.98
N GLN A 113 -10.45 -9.18 14.80
CA GLN A 113 -9.48 -8.28 14.19
C GLN A 113 -9.24 -7.03 15.05
N VAL A 114 -10.30 -6.47 15.63
CA VAL A 114 -10.21 -5.36 16.57
C VAL A 114 -9.44 -5.77 17.83
N GLY A 115 -9.74 -6.95 18.38
CA GLY A 115 -9.01 -7.51 19.52
C GLY A 115 -7.51 -7.67 19.23
N GLN A 116 -7.15 -8.26 18.08
CA GLN A 116 -5.75 -8.43 17.67
C GLN A 116 -5.02 -7.09 17.51
N LEU A 117 -5.69 -6.09 16.92
CA LEU A 117 -5.12 -4.76 16.76
C LEU A 117 -4.86 -4.09 18.11
N TYR A 118 -5.77 -4.26 19.07
CA TYR A 118 -5.62 -3.74 20.43
C TYR A 118 -4.46 -4.39 21.19
N GLU A 119 -4.30 -5.71 21.09
CA GLU A 119 -3.14 -6.40 21.68
C GLU A 119 -1.82 -5.93 21.07
N LEU A 120 -1.78 -5.77 19.74
CA LEU A 120 -0.60 -5.23 19.05
C LEU A 120 -0.24 -3.80 19.52
N MET A 121 -1.25 -2.95 19.72
CA MET A 121 -1.05 -1.60 20.25
C MET A 121 -0.40 -1.64 21.64
N LYS A 122 -0.94 -2.45 22.56
CA LYS A 122 -0.39 -2.59 23.92
C LYS A 122 1.04 -3.11 23.92
N GLU A 123 1.35 -4.12 23.11
CA GLU A 123 2.72 -4.64 23.02
C GLU A 123 3.69 -3.60 22.44
N THR A 124 3.26 -2.81 21.45
CA THR A 124 4.08 -1.74 20.89
C THR A 124 4.36 -0.64 21.93
N GLU A 125 3.35 -0.23 22.69
CA GLU A 125 3.51 0.73 23.81
C GLU A 125 4.46 0.19 24.89
N ARG A 126 4.37 -1.11 25.19
CA ARG A 126 5.27 -1.77 26.16
C ARG A 126 6.72 -1.72 25.71
N VAL A 127 6.99 -2.07 24.44
CA VAL A 127 8.33 -2.03 23.84
C VAL A 127 8.87 -0.60 23.83
N LEU A 128 8.05 0.39 23.51
CA LEU A 128 8.46 1.80 23.48
C LEU A 128 8.69 2.38 24.89
N SER A 129 7.89 1.98 25.88
CA SER A 129 8.01 2.46 27.26
C SER A 129 9.08 1.72 28.08
N GLY A 130 9.70 0.67 27.53
CA GLY A 130 10.79 -0.07 28.17
C GLY A 130 10.38 -0.81 29.44
N LYS A 131 9.08 -1.03 29.66
CA LYS A 131 8.59 -1.75 30.85
C LYS A 131 8.85 -3.26 30.69
N PRO A 132 9.54 -3.92 31.64
CA PRO A 132 9.69 -5.38 31.63
C PRO A 132 8.33 -6.07 31.80
N GLU A 133 8.21 -7.32 31.34
CA GLU A 133 7.01 -8.13 31.58
C GLU A 133 6.71 -8.21 33.07
N ASP A 134 5.50 -7.81 33.44
CA ASP A 134 4.95 -8.22 34.72
C ASP A 134 4.82 -9.74 34.66
N GLY A 135 5.55 -10.41 35.56
CA GLY A 135 5.69 -11.86 35.56
C GLY A 135 4.32 -12.52 35.50
N LYS A 136 4.13 -13.41 34.52
CA LYS A 136 3.12 -14.46 34.66
C LYS A 136 3.52 -15.30 35.86
N ASP A 137 2.98 -14.96 37.03
CA ASP A 137 2.94 -15.82 38.19
C ASP A 137 2.35 -17.16 37.76
N LYS A 138 3.22 -18.16 37.73
CA LYS A 138 2.82 -19.55 37.71
C LYS A 138 2.14 -19.82 39.05
N ASN A 139 0.84 -20.05 39.04
CA ASN A 139 0.18 -20.84 40.07
C ASN A 139 -0.61 -21.95 39.39
#